data_AF-A0A7J7F6K8-F1
#
_entry.id   AF-A0A7J7F6K8-F1
#
_cell.length_a   1.000
_cell.length_b   1.000
_cell.length_c   1.000
_cell.angle_alpha   90.00
_cell.angle_beta   90.00
_cell.angle_gamma   90.00
#
_symmetry.space_group_name_H-M   'P 1'
#
loop_
_entity.id
_entity.type
_entity.pdbx_description
1 polymer ?
#
loop_
_entity_poly.entity_id
_entity_poly.type
_entity_poly.pdbx_seq_one_letter_code
_entity_poly.pdbx_strand_id
1 'polypeptide(L)'
;MDGWMIDEWMDEEMDGWVDGWMGCSITEAVTILGNKLRDYQGQFNTTHLLALCDYFHNTFIRHYKLYQYVLGQEQDVNLTVTHLEVCAPPQPLPLAEGVDREIWKHKQQVAELSAAEGQKRTKALLLKEALRLEQEHALQRTFSEASVQRSRVLKREELENLINEAIHVQIECLKELLEYEIQITFDILDLKLQKKTLNLNAPIPFPLPITAQPAQEDSLKFYKANKGKKAKAKK
;
A
#
# COMPACT_ATOMS: atom_id res chain seq x y z
N MET A 1 2.74 61.30 -6.41
CA MET A 1 2.10 60.15 -5.75
C MET A 1 1.69 59.22 -6.86
N ASP A 2 2.35 58.07 -6.93
CA ASP A 2 2.11 57.07 -7.97
C ASP A 2 0.74 56.41 -7.75
N GLY A 3 0.01 56.09 -8.83
CA GLY A 3 -1.39 55.65 -8.76
C GLY A 3 -1.63 54.42 -7.87
N TRP A 4 -0.65 53.53 -7.74
CA TRP A 4 -0.70 52.35 -6.86
C TRP A 4 -0.77 52.70 -5.37
N MET A 5 -0.23 53.85 -4.98
CA MET A 5 -0.20 54.32 -3.59
C MET A 5 -1.53 54.99 -3.19
N ILE A 6 -2.36 55.37 -4.17
CA ILE A 6 -3.71 55.90 -3.94
C ILE A 6 -4.68 54.75 -3.72
N ASP A 7 -4.56 53.64 -4.48
CA ASP A 7 -5.43 52.48 -4.33
C ASP A 7 -5.22 51.76 -2.98
N GLU A 8 -3.96 51.56 -2.55
CA GLU A 8 -3.66 50.91 -1.25
C GLU A 8 -4.03 51.81 -0.05
N TRP A 9 -3.86 53.14 -0.19
CA TRP A 9 -4.29 54.10 0.83
C TRP A 9 -5.81 54.28 0.86
N MET A 10 -6.49 54.16 -0.29
CA MET A 10 -7.95 54.17 -0.37
C MET A 10 -8.57 52.92 0.23
N ASP A 11 -7.96 51.73 0.12
CA ASP A 11 -8.50 50.50 0.71
C ASP A 11 -8.44 50.53 2.25
N GLU A 12 -7.31 50.94 2.86
CA GLU A 12 -7.20 51.05 4.33
C GLU A 12 -8.09 52.16 4.91
N GLU A 13 -8.23 53.29 4.19
CA GLU A 13 -9.06 54.40 4.65
C GLU A 13 -10.54 54.20 4.30
N MET A 14 -10.86 53.41 3.26
CA MET A 14 -12.23 53.05 2.91
C MET A 14 -12.95 52.29 4.02
N ASP A 15 -12.30 51.34 4.69
CA ASP A 15 -12.94 50.55 5.74
C ASP A 15 -13.46 51.47 6.87
N GLY A 16 -12.69 52.50 7.22
CA GLY A 16 -13.10 53.52 8.20
C GLY A 16 -14.21 54.47 7.69
N TRP A 17 -14.36 54.65 6.38
CA TRP A 17 -15.44 55.45 5.79
C TRP A 17 -16.71 54.64 5.55
N VAL A 18 -16.57 53.35 5.23
CA VAL A 18 -17.66 52.40 4.99
C VAL A 18 -18.44 52.17 6.29
N ASP A 19 -17.76 52.00 7.43
CA ASP A 19 -18.41 51.94 8.75
C ASP A 19 -19.21 53.21 9.07
N GLY A 20 -18.71 54.38 8.66
CA GLY A 20 -19.42 55.66 8.82
C GLY A 20 -20.55 55.89 7.82
N TRP A 21 -20.62 55.11 6.74
CA TRP A 21 -21.63 55.22 5.68
C TRP A 21 -22.71 54.15 5.77
N MET A 22 -22.48 53.07 6.53
CA MET A 22 -23.41 51.97 6.73
C MET A 22 -24.67 52.45 7.50
N GLY A 23 -25.84 52.33 6.89
CA GLY A 23 -27.13 52.69 7.53
C GLY A 23 -27.50 54.17 7.50
N CYS A 24 -26.66 55.04 6.95
CA CYS A 24 -26.98 56.47 6.74
C CYS A 24 -27.82 56.69 5.47
N SER A 25 -28.37 57.89 5.32
CA SER A 25 -29.00 58.36 4.08
C SER A 25 -27.94 58.83 3.07
N ILE A 26 -28.28 58.81 1.78
CA ILE A 26 -27.38 59.32 0.72
C ILE A 26 -26.97 60.77 0.95
N THR A 27 -27.86 61.58 1.52
CA THR A 27 -27.59 62.97 1.91
C THR A 27 -26.53 63.06 3.00
N GLU A 28 -26.59 62.19 4.00
CA GLU A 28 -25.58 62.13 5.07
C GLU A 28 -24.24 61.65 4.52
N ALA A 29 -24.22 60.64 3.66
CA ALA A 29 -23.01 60.16 3.00
C ALA A 29 -22.30 61.27 2.19
N VAL A 30 -23.07 62.08 1.44
CA VAL A 30 -22.54 63.24 0.72
C VAL A 30 -22.01 64.31 1.67
N THR A 31 -22.66 64.55 2.81
CA THR A 31 -22.13 65.49 3.81
C THR A 31 -20.86 64.98 4.48
N ILE A 32 -20.74 63.68 4.76
CA ILE A 32 -19.53 63.06 5.32
C ILE A 32 -18.39 63.18 4.31
N LEU A 33 -18.64 62.87 3.03
CA LEU A 33 -17.66 63.06 1.95
C LEU A 33 -17.21 64.52 1.86
N GLY A 34 -18.16 65.47 1.91
CA GLY A 34 -17.84 66.90 1.89
C GLY A 34 -17.01 67.37 3.09
N ASN A 35 -17.26 66.83 4.28
CA ASN A 35 -16.47 67.14 5.48
C ASN A 35 -15.06 66.57 5.38
N LYS A 36 -14.93 65.32 4.95
CA LYS A 36 -13.64 64.68 4.77
C LYS A 36 -12.79 65.36 3.69
N LEU A 37 -13.37 65.69 2.54
CA LEU A 37 -12.67 66.45 1.49
C LEU A 37 -12.17 67.82 1.99
N ARG A 38 -12.87 68.42 2.97
CA ARG A 38 -12.43 69.65 3.63
C ARG A 38 -11.20 69.42 4.51
N ASP A 39 -11.15 68.32 5.23
CA ASP A 39 -10.00 67.96 6.07
C ASP A 39 -8.73 67.76 5.24
N TYR A 40 -8.88 67.25 4.00
CA TYR A 40 -7.77 67.06 3.06
C TYR A 40 -7.35 68.31 2.28
N GLN A 41 -8.05 69.45 2.42
CA GLN A 41 -7.68 70.70 1.71
C GLN A 41 -6.27 71.19 2.05
N GLY A 42 -5.75 70.84 3.23
CA GLY A 42 -4.37 71.17 3.61
C GLY A 42 -3.30 70.28 2.97
N GLN A 43 -3.68 69.11 2.44
CA GLN A 43 -2.76 68.07 1.96
C GLN A 43 -2.80 67.91 0.43
N PHE A 44 -3.94 68.18 -0.20
CA PHE A 44 -4.15 67.99 -1.64
C PHE A 44 -4.45 69.31 -2.36
N ASN A 45 -4.02 69.40 -3.62
CA ASN A 45 -4.39 70.51 -4.48
C ASN A 45 -5.86 70.41 -4.93
N THR A 46 -6.42 71.53 -5.40
CA THR A 46 -7.85 71.59 -5.81
C THR A 46 -8.19 70.61 -6.93
N THR A 47 -7.28 70.37 -7.87
CA THR A 47 -7.49 69.43 -8.98
C THR A 47 -7.61 67.99 -8.50
N HIS A 48 -6.80 67.58 -7.52
CA HIS A 48 -6.83 66.24 -6.94
C HIS A 48 -8.07 66.04 -6.07
N LEU A 49 -8.50 67.06 -5.32
CA LEU A 49 -9.76 66.99 -4.56
C LEU A 49 -10.98 66.84 -5.46
N LEU A 50 -10.99 67.50 -6.62
CA LEU A 50 -12.04 67.34 -7.63
C LEU A 50 -12.01 65.92 -8.23
N ALA A 51 -10.82 65.41 -8.59
CA ALA A 51 -10.69 64.05 -9.10
C ALA A 51 -11.15 62.99 -8.08
N LEU A 52 -10.86 63.20 -6.79
CA LEU A 52 -11.30 62.33 -5.71
C LEU A 52 -12.83 62.39 -5.53
N CYS A 53 -13.41 63.59 -5.57
CA CYS A 53 -14.86 63.78 -5.54
C CYS A 53 -15.54 63.05 -6.72
N ASP A 54 -15.01 63.18 -7.93
CA ASP A 54 -15.51 62.50 -9.12
C ASP A 54 -15.40 60.98 -9.02
N TYR A 55 -14.30 60.47 -8.46
CA TYR A 55 -14.13 59.05 -8.19
C TYR A 55 -15.25 58.55 -7.26
N PHE A 56 -15.37 59.13 -6.06
CA PHE A 56 -16.39 58.70 -5.08
C PHE A 56 -17.81 58.87 -5.59
N HIS A 57 -18.07 59.90 -6.39
CA HIS A 57 -19.36 60.07 -7.03
C HIS A 57 -19.69 58.89 -7.97
N ASN A 58 -18.73 58.51 -8.82
CA ASN A 58 -18.95 57.49 -9.85
C ASN A 58 -18.87 56.05 -9.34
N THR A 59 -18.08 55.79 -8.30
CA THR A 59 -17.94 54.47 -7.69
C THR A 59 -19.01 54.26 -6.62
N PHE A 60 -19.01 55.07 -5.56
CA PHE A 60 -19.84 54.86 -4.36
C PHE A 60 -21.22 55.52 -4.43
N ILE A 61 -21.28 56.84 -4.64
CA ILE A 61 -22.55 57.60 -4.53
C ILE A 61 -23.56 57.15 -5.59
N ARG A 62 -23.10 56.94 -6.83
CA ARG A 62 -23.95 56.48 -7.94
C ARG A 62 -24.59 55.12 -7.68
N HIS A 63 -23.90 54.24 -6.95
CA HIS A 63 -24.36 52.89 -6.63
C HIS A 63 -24.72 52.75 -5.14
N TYR A 64 -25.02 53.85 -4.45
CA TYR A 64 -25.17 53.87 -3.00
C TYR A 64 -26.13 52.82 -2.45
N LYS A 65 -27.29 52.63 -3.12
CA LYS A 65 -28.28 51.62 -2.72
C LYS A 65 -27.75 50.18 -2.80
N LEU A 66 -26.88 49.88 -3.75
CA LEU A 66 -26.27 48.55 -3.90
C LEU A 66 -25.29 48.30 -2.76
N TYR A 67 -24.44 49.27 -2.45
CA TYR A 67 -23.51 49.17 -1.33
C TYR A 67 -24.23 49.06 0.01
N GLN A 68 -25.30 49.85 0.24
CA GLN A 68 -26.13 49.71 1.44
C GLN A 68 -26.80 48.34 1.56
N TYR A 69 -27.22 47.75 0.43
CA TYR A 69 -27.83 46.43 0.45
C TYR A 69 -26.81 45.31 0.72
N VAL A 70 -25.65 45.36 0.08
CA VAL A 70 -24.60 44.32 0.21
C VAL A 70 -23.91 44.40 1.56
N LEU A 71 -23.57 45.62 2.00
CA LEU A 71 -22.80 45.85 3.22
C LEU A 71 -23.72 45.96 4.44
N GLY A 72 -24.84 46.68 4.33
CA GLY A 72 -25.73 47.01 5.45
C GLY A 72 -26.69 45.91 5.91
N GLN A 73 -26.75 44.77 5.23
CA GLN A 73 -27.58 43.63 5.65
C GLN A 73 -26.75 42.40 5.99
N GLU A 74 -27.08 41.76 7.10
CA GLU A 74 -26.58 40.43 7.45
C GLU A 74 -27.20 39.43 6.47
N GLN A 75 -26.42 38.98 5.48
CA GLN A 75 -26.90 37.99 4.51
C GLN A 75 -26.92 36.61 5.16
N ASP A 76 -28.07 35.94 5.10
CA ASP A 76 -28.21 34.55 5.54
C ASP A 76 -27.59 33.61 4.50
N VAL A 77 -26.27 33.43 4.62
CA VAL A 77 -25.45 32.63 3.71
C VAL A 77 -25.70 31.15 3.99
N ASN A 78 -26.63 30.56 3.24
CA ASN A 78 -26.97 29.14 3.30
C ASN A 78 -25.88 28.28 2.62
N LEU A 79 -24.74 28.11 3.28
CA LEU A 79 -23.66 27.22 2.82
C LEU A 79 -24.06 25.76 3.03
N THR A 80 -24.29 25.04 1.95
CA THR A 80 -24.45 23.58 2.01
C THR A 80 -23.07 22.95 2.15
N VAL A 81 -22.64 22.68 3.38
CA VAL A 81 -21.38 21.99 3.65
C VAL A 81 -21.61 20.47 3.52
N THR A 82 -21.17 19.89 2.42
CA THR A 82 -21.16 18.43 2.23
C THR A 82 -19.85 17.84 2.74
N HIS A 83 -19.93 16.96 3.74
CA HIS A 83 -18.78 16.20 4.22
C HIS A 83 -18.47 15.04 3.25
N LEU A 84 -17.31 15.10 2.60
CA LEU A 84 -16.75 14.00 1.80
C LEU A 84 -15.72 13.26 2.64
N GLU A 85 -15.97 11.99 2.92
CA GLU A 85 -14.99 11.12 3.56
C GLU A 85 -13.98 10.64 2.50
N VAL A 86 -12.72 11.07 2.64
CA VAL A 86 -11.64 10.66 1.76
C VAL A 86 -10.90 9.50 2.42
N CYS A 87 -11.04 8.29 1.87
CA CYS A 87 -10.27 7.14 2.35
C CYS A 87 -8.81 7.29 1.93
N ALA A 88 -7.91 7.43 2.91
CA ALA A 88 -6.48 7.36 2.64
C ALA A 88 -6.03 5.90 2.41
N PRO A 89 -5.05 5.65 1.53
CA PRO A 89 -4.45 4.33 1.40
C PRO A 89 -3.82 3.90 2.74
N PRO A 90 -3.73 2.57 2.99
CA PRO A 90 -3.10 2.07 4.20
C PRO A 90 -1.66 2.58 4.28
N GLN A 91 -1.24 2.90 5.51
CA GLN A 91 0.11 3.39 5.74
C GLN A 91 1.13 2.31 5.34
N PRO A 92 2.15 2.65 4.53
CA PRO A 92 3.16 1.68 4.15
C PRO A 92 3.94 1.20 5.38
N LEU A 93 4.43 -0.04 5.31
CA LEU A 93 5.25 -0.62 6.36
C LEU A 93 6.56 0.17 6.53
N PRO A 94 7.14 0.17 7.75
CA PRO A 94 8.44 0.77 7.99
C PRO A 94 9.53 0.20 7.08
N LEU A 95 10.45 1.05 6.62
CA LEU A 95 11.59 0.61 5.81
C LEU A 95 12.49 -0.42 6.51
N ALA A 96 12.46 -0.47 7.84
CA ALA A 96 13.16 -1.48 8.63
C ALA A 96 12.66 -2.91 8.38
N GLU A 97 11.42 -3.08 7.92
CA GLU A 97 10.85 -4.36 7.49
C GLU A 97 11.19 -4.69 6.02
N GLY A 98 11.82 -3.75 5.33
CA GLY A 98 12.30 -3.92 3.97
C GLY A 98 13.37 -5.00 3.88
N VAL A 99 13.31 -5.79 2.82
CA VAL A 99 14.36 -6.76 2.48
C VAL A 99 15.15 -6.19 1.32
N ASP A 100 16.48 -6.29 1.38
CA ASP A 100 17.34 -5.93 0.25
C ASP A 100 16.90 -6.67 -1.02
N ARG A 101 16.96 -5.98 -2.16
CA ARG A 101 16.44 -6.49 -3.44
C ARG A 101 17.12 -7.80 -3.85
N GLU A 102 18.42 -7.93 -3.66
CA GLU A 102 19.15 -9.14 -4.06
C GLU A 102 18.86 -10.29 -3.10
N ILE A 103 18.74 -10.01 -1.79
CA ILE A 103 18.27 -11.01 -0.81
C ILE A 103 16.85 -11.48 -1.15
N TRP A 104 15.96 -10.57 -1.53
CA TRP A 104 14.59 -10.89 -1.91
C TRP A 104 14.55 -11.75 -3.17
N LYS A 105 15.27 -11.39 -4.23
CA LYS A 105 15.38 -12.20 -5.46
C LYS A 105 15.94 -13.59 -5.16
N HIS A 106 16.98 -13.66 -4.35
CA HIS A 106 17.57 -14.92 -3.94
C HIS A 106 16.55 -15.80 -3.20
N LYS A 107 15.81 -15.23 -2.23
CA LYS A 107 14.73 -15.94 -1.52
C LYS A 107 13.65 -16.43 -2.49
N GLN A 108 13.29 -15.62 -3.49
CA GLN A 108 12.31 -16.01 -4.50
C GLN A 108 12.79 -17.19 -5.34
N GLN A 109 14.04 -17.18 -5.79
CA GLN A 109 14.63 -18.30 -6.55
C GLN A 109 14.71 -19.57 -5.71
N VAL A 110 15.09 -19.47 -4.43
CA VAL A 110 15.07 -20.62 -3.51
C VAL A 110 13.65 -21.17 -3.34
N ALA A 111 12.67 -20.28 -3.18
CA ALA A 111 11.27 -20.66 -3.02
C ALA A 111 10.73 -21.37 -4.27
N GLU A 112 11.04 -20.86 -5.46
CA GLU A 112 10.66 -21.47 -6.73
C GLU A 112 11.24 -22.88 -6.89
N LEU A 113 12.55 -23.05 -6.66
CA LEU A 113 13.19 -24.36 -6.70
C LEU A 113 12.60 -25.34 -5.68
N SER A 114 12.26 -24.84 -4.48
CA SER A 114 11.65 -25.66 -3.44
C SER A 114 10.21 -26.07 -3.80
N ALA A 115 9.45 -25.17 -4.43
CA ALA A 115 8.11 -25.47 -4.92
C ALA A 115 8.14 -26.48 -6.07
N ALA A 116 9.09 -26.34 -7.01
CA ALA A 116 9.31 -27.30 -8.10
C ALA A 116 9.68 -28.69 -7.56
N GLU A 117 10.57 -28.77 -6.55
CA GLU A 117 10.90 -30.03 -5.88
C GLU A 117 9.65 -30.66 -5.23
N GLY A 118 8.88 -29.86 -4.49
CA GLY A 118 7.63 -30.30 -3.87
C GLY A 118 6.64 -30.84 -4.90
N GLN A 119 6.45 -30.12 -6.02
CA GLN A 119 5.57 -30.54 -7.11
C GLN A 119 6.01 -31.88 -7.73
N LYS A 120 7.31 -32.08 -7.95
CA LYS A 120 7.88 -33.34 -8.47
C LYS A 120 7.59 -34.51 -7.52
N ARG A 121 7.77 -34.31 -6.21
CA ARG A 121 7.43 -35.32 -5.18
C ARG A 121 5.95 -35.65 -5.16
N THR A 122 5.07 -34.65 -5.22
CA THR A 122 3.62 -34.86 -5.25
C THR A 122 3.20 -35.63 -6.49
N LYS A 123 3.71 -35.25 -7.68
CA LYS A 123 3.45 -35.98 -8.92
C LYS A 123 3.90 -37.44 -8.84
N ALA A 124 5.03 -37.71 -8.17
CA ALA A 124 5.50 -39.07 -7.97
C ALA A 124 4.57 -39.93 -7.14
N LEU A 125 4.03 -39.37 -6.05
CA LEU A 125 3.05 -40.07 -5.22
C LEU A 125 1.77 -40.37 -6.01
N LEU A 126 1.26 -39.37 -6.74
CA LEU A 126 0.04 -39.53 -7.54
C LEU A 126 0.21 -40.59 -8.64
N LEU A 127 1.35 -40.61 -9.34
CA LEU A 127 1.59 -41.61 -10.37
C LEU A 127 1.71 -43.02 -9.76
N LYS A 128 2.40 -43.16 -8.63
CA LYS A 128 2.53 -44.45 -7.93
C LYS A 128 1.16 -44.99 -7.52
N GLU A 129 0.27 -44.12 -7.03
CA GLU A 129 -1.11 -44.49 -6.71
C GLU A 129 -1.90 -44.88 -7.97
N ALA A 130 -1.77 -44.13 -9.07
CA ALA A 130 -2.44 -44.41 -10.33
C ALA A 130 -1.99 -45.75 -10.93
N LEU A 131 -0.69 -46.02 -10.98
CA LEU A 131 -0.14 -47.29 -11.46
C LEU A 131 -0.60 -48.47 -10.60
N ARG A 132 -0.69 -48.29 -9.28
CA ARG A 132 -1.21 -49.32 -8.38
C ARG A 132 -2.68 -49.64 -8.69
N LEU A 133 -3.49 -48.62 -8.94
CA LEU A 133 -4.90 -48.80 -9.28
C LEU A 133 -5.07 -49.46 -10.65
N GLU A 134 -4.26 -49.07 -11.64
CA GLU A 134 -4.23 -49.69 -12.96
C GLU A 134 -3.83 -51.16 -12.90
N GLN A 135 -2.81 -51.49 -12.10
CA GLN A 135 -2.39 -52.87 -11.84
C GLN A 135 -3.55 -53.69 -11.24
N GLU A 136 -4.23 -53.15 -10.23
CA GLU A 136 -5.37 -53.82 -9.60
C GLU A 136 -6.49 -54.09 -10.61
N HIS A 137 -6.83 -53.10 -11.45
CA HIS A 137 -7.81 -53.26 -12.51
C HIS A 137 -7.38 -54.24 -13.60
N ALA A 138 -6.10 -54.25 -13.99
CA ALA A 138 -5.57 -55.18 -14.98
C ALA A 138 -5.63 -56.63 -14.45
N LEU A 139 -5.20 -56.86 -13.21
CA LEU A 139 -5.30 -58.17 -12.56
C LEU A 139 -6.77 -58.59 -12.36
N GLN A 140 -7.64 -57.67 -11.96
CA GLN A 140 -9.06 -57.98 -11.81
C GLN A 140 -9.69 -58.40 -13.14
N ARG A 141 -9.31 -57.78 -14.26
CA ARG A 141 -9.77 -58.19 -15.60
C ARG A 141 -9.30 -59.59 -15.95
N THR A 142 -8.01 -59.89 -15.80
CA THR A 142 -7.46 -61.22 -16.11
C THR A 142 -8.11 -62.32 -15.27
N PHE A 143 -8.34 -62.06 -13.97
CA PHE A 143 -9.05 -63.01 -13.10
C PHE A 143 -10.55 -63.10 -13.37
N SER A 144 -11.21 -62.00 -13.75
CA SER A 144 -12.64 -61.99 -14.05
C SER A 144 -12.94 -62.77 -15.32
N GLU A 145 -12.14 -62.61 -16.37
CA GLU A 145 -12.21 -63.39 -17.61
C GLU A 145 -12.08 -64.89 -17.33
N ALA A 146 -11.13 -65.29 -16.49
CA ALA A 146 -11.00 -66.67 -16.05
C ALA A 146 -12.20 -67.16 -15.19
N SER A 147 -12.85 -66.26 -14.45
CA SER A 147 -13.98 -66.57 -13.59
C SER A 147 -15.31 -66.72 -14.33
N VAL A 148 -15.44 -66.23 -15.57
CA VAL A 148 -16.62 -66.47 -16.43
C VAL A 148 -16.76 -67.98 -16.75
N GLN A 149 -15.65 -68.73 -16.71
CA GLN A 149 -15.62 -70.20 -16.78
C GLN A 149 -15.79 -70.91 -15.40
N ARG A 150 -16.32 -70.25 -14.36
CA ARG A 150 -16.40 -70.76 -12.96
C ARG A 150 -16.99 -72.15 -12.74
N SER A 151 -17.76 -72.68 -13.69
CA SER A 151 -18.40 -73.99 -13.59
C SER A 151 -17.53 -75.14 -14.13
N ARG A 152 -16.34 -74.85 -14.69
CA ARG A 152 -15.45 -75.85 -15.29
C ARG A 152 -14.10 -75.87 -14.57
N VAL A 153 -13.57 -77.06 -14.32
CA VAL A 153 -12.18 -77.24 -13.87
C VAL A 153 -11.26 -76.67 -14.94
N LEU A 154 -10.44 -75.67 -14.59
CA LEU A 154 -9.44 -75.09 -15.49
C LEU A 154 -8.42 -76.16 -15.88
N LYS A 155 -8.12 -76.26 -17.17
CA LYS A 155 -7.04 -77.13 -17.65
C LYS A 155 -5.69 -76.55 -17.25
N ARG A 156 -4.66 -77.41 -17.20
CA ARG A 156 -3.29 -77.01 -16.85
C ARG A 156 -2.79 -75.87 -17.74
N GLU A 157 -3.04 -75.96 -19.04
CA GLU A 157 -2.61 -74.97 -20.03
C GLU A 157 -3.31 -73.62 -19.82
N GLU A 158 -4.59 -73.64 -19.44
CA GLU A 158 -5.37 -72.42 -19.15
C GLU A 158 -4.87 -71.73 -17.88
N LEU A 159 -4.51 -72.51 -16.85
CA LEU A 159 -3.91 -72.00 -15.62
C LEU A 159 -2.52 -71.40 -15.86
N GLU A 160 -1.68 -72.08 -16.65
CA GLU A 160 -0.33 -71.61 -16.97
C GLU A 160 -0.38 -70.28 -17.74
N ASN A 161 -1.28 -70.15 -18.70
CA ASN A 161 -1.51 -68.89 -19.43
C ASN A 161 -1.98 -67.77 -18.49
N LEU A 162 -2.91 -68.04 -17.57
CA LEU A 162 -3.39 -67.05 -16.60
C LEU A 162 -2.26 -66.55 -15.68
N ILE A 163 -1.41 -67.48 -15.20
CA ILE A 163 -0.24 -67.14 -14.38
C ILE A 163 0.74 -66.28 -15.18
N ASN A 164 1.04 -66.66 -16.42
CA ASN A 164 1.93 -65.91 -17.29
C ASN A 164 1.41 -64.49 -17.57
N GLU A 165 0.10 -64.34 -17.80
CA GLU A 165 -0.53 -63.03 -18.01
C GLU A 165 -0.46 -62.17 -16.74
N ALA A 166 -0.76 -62.74 -15.57
CA ALA A 166 -0.66 -62.01 -14.31
C ALA A 166 0.78 -61.58 -14.00
N ILE A 167 1.76 -62.43 -14.28
CA ILE A 167 3.20 -62.11 -14.16
C ILE A 167 3.57 -61.00 -15.15
N HIS A 168 3.10 -61.07 -16.39
CA HIS A 168 3.37 -60.05 -17.40
C HIS A 168 2.85 -58.67 -16.96
N VAL A 169 1.60 -58.60 -16.48
CA VAL A 169 1.02 -57.37 -15.92
C VAL A 169 1.86 -56.82 -14.76
N GLN A 170 2.35 -57.69 -13.87
CA GLN A 170 3.22 -57.26 -12.76
C GLN A 170 4.58 -56.75 -13.24
N ILE A 171 5.19 -57.40 -14.23
CA ILE A 171 6.49 -57.00 -14.79
C ILE A 171 6.39 -55.64 -15.49
N GLU A 172 5.38 -55.42 -16.33
CA GLU A 172 5.21 -54.15 -17.04
C GLU A 172 4.94 -53.00 -16.06
N CYS A 173 4.06 -53.21 -15.07
CA CYS A 173 3.82 -52.22 -14.03
C CYS A 173 5.09 -51.87 -13.23
N LEU A 174 5.89 -52.89 -12.87
CA LEU A 174 7.14 -52.67 -12.14
C LEU A 174 8.16 -51.90 -12.99
N LYS A 175 8.26 -52.23 -14.28
CA LYS A 175 9.15 -51.55 -15.22
C LYS A 175 8.81 -50.07 -15.33
N GLU A 176 7.54 -49.73 -15.56
CA GLU A 176 7.09 -48.34 -15.63
C GLU A 176 7.36 -47.57 -14.33
N LEU A 177 7.10 -48.21 -13.18
CA LEU A 177 7.38 -47.61 -11.87
C LEU A 177 8.86 -47.31 -11.69
N LEU A 178 9.75 -48.25 -12.04
CA LEU A 178 11.19 -48.08 -11.92
C LEU A 178 11.73 -46.99 -12.85
N GLU A 179 11.31 -47.00 -14.13
CA GLU A 179 11.70 -45.97 -15.10
C GLU A 179 11.32 -44.58 -14.59
N TYR A 180 10.11 -44.43 -14.06
CA TYR A 180 9.65 -43.18 -13.49
C TYR A 180 10.40 -42.80 -12.20
N GLU A 181 10.61 -43.73 -11.26
CA GLU A 181 11.34 -43.44 -10.02
C GLU A 181 12.77 -43.00 -10.29
N ILE A 182 13.43 -43.59 -11.30
CA ILE A 182 14.76 -43.17 -11.75
C ILE A 182 14.69 -41.74 -12.27
N GLN A 183 13.79 -41.44 -13.20
CA GLN A 183 13.67 -40.13 -13.81
C GLN A 183 13.39 -39.04 -12.77
N ILE A 184 12.41 -39.26 -11.88
CA ILE A 184 12.03 -38.26 -10.87
C ILE A 184 13.14 -38.05 -9.85
N THR A 185 13.90 -39.10 -9.52
CA THR A 185 15.05 -38.98 -8.61
C THR A 185 16.12 -38.10 -9.22
N PHE A 186 16.45 -38.29 -10.50
CA PHE A 186 17.39 -37.40 -11.19
C PHE A 186 16.89 -35.96 -11.24
N ASP A 187 15.63 -35.73 -11.59
CA ASP A 187 15.03 -34.40 -11.61
C ASP A 187 15.11 -33.70 -10.23
N ILE A 188 14.79 -34.43 -9.15
CA ILE A 188 14.87 -33.90 -7.78
C ILE A 188 16.32 -33.61 -7.38
N LEU A 189 17.26 -34.49 -7.73
CA LEU A 189 18.67 -34.29 -7.44
C LEU A 189 19.22 -33.07 -8.18
N ASP A 190 18.83 -32.85 -9.42
CA ASP A 190 19.20 -31.66 -10.19
C ASP A 190 18.66 -30.38 -9.53
N LEU A 191 17.38 -30.35 -9.15
CA LEU A 191 16.79 -29.21 -8.41
C LEU A 191 17.53 -28.95 -7.08
N LYS A 192 17.90 -30.00 -6.35
CA LYS A 192 18.66 -29.88 -5.10
C LYS A 192 20.07 -29.37 -5.36
N LEU A 193 20.71 -29.79 -6.44
CA LEU A 193 22.02 -29.31 -6.85
C LEU A 193 21.95 -27.83 -7.22
N GLN A 194 20.99 -27.43 -8.05
CA GLN A 194 20.75 -26.03 -8.41
C GLN A 194 20.53 -25.17 -7.16
N LYS A 195 19.68 -25.62 -6.23
CA LYS A 195 19.45 -24.95 -4.95
C LYS A 195 20.74 -24.85 -4.12
N LYS A 196 21.56 -25.90 -4.08
CA LYS A 196 22.82 -25.87 -3.33
C LYS A 196 23.80 -24.86 -3.93
N THR A 197 23.95 -24.85 -5.26
CA THR A 197 24.76 -23.88 -6.00
C THR A 197 24.28 -22.45 -5.75
N LEU A 198 22.97 -22.23 -5.75
CA LEU A 198 22.38 -20.92 -5.49
C LEU A 198 22.69 -20.44 -4.06
N ASN A 199 22.57 -21.32 -3.06
CA ASN A 199 22.90 -21.00 -1.66
C ASN A 199 24.38 -20.69 -1.43
N LEU A 200 25.29 -21.28 -2.23
CA LEU A 200 26.72 -20.95 -2.15
C LEU A 200 27.00 -19.52 -2.66
N ASN A 201 26.15 -18.99 -3.52
CA ASN A 201 26.22 -17.65 -4.07
C ASN A 201 25.23 -16.67 -3.38
N ALA A 202 24.89 -16.94 -2.11
CA ALA A 202 23.92 -16.11 -1.40
C ALA A 202 24.45 -14.67 -1.21
N PRO A 203 23.65 -13.64 -1.52
CA PRO A 203 24.04 -12.26 -1.31
C PRO A 203 24.23 -11.95 0.17
N ILE A 204 25.30 -11.23 0.49
CA ILE A 204 25.65 -10.84 1.86
C ILE A 204 24.68 -9.74 2.32
N PRO A 205 24.06 -9.87 3.52
CA PRO A 205 23.21 -8.82 4.06
C PRO A 205 24.00 -7.55 4.35
N PHE A 206 23.47 -6.41 3.90
CA PHE A 206 23.93 -5.08 4.32
C PHE A 206 22.96 -4.47 5.33
N PRO A 207 23.44 -3.78 6.38
CA PRO A 207 24.85 -3.65 6.75
C PRO A 207 25.40 -4.98 7.29
N LEU A 208 26.68 -5.22 7.04
CA LEU A 208 27.41 -6.30 7.69
C LEU A 208 27.23 -6.16 9.22
N PRO A 209 26.89 -7.23 9.95
CA PRO A 209 26.88 -7.18 11.40
C PRO A 209 28.26 -6.72 11.86
N ILE A 210 28.33 -5.52 12.46
CA ILE A 210 29.56 -5.05 13.07
C ILE A 210 29.84 -6.05 14.20
N THR A 211 30.83 -6.92 14.00
CA THR A 211 31.42 -7.71 15.08
C THR A 211 31.96 -6.70 16.09
N ALA A 212 31.19 -6.43 17.13
CA ALA A 212 31.59 -5.55 18.22
C ALA A 212 32.83 -6.16 18.91
N GLN A 213 34.02 -5.68 18.56
CA GLN A 213 35.17 -5.79 19.42
C GLN A 213 35.12 -4.67 20.48
N PRO A 214 35.48 -4.95 21.73
CA PRO A 214 35.35 -4.00 22.82
C PRO A 214 36.54 -3.03 22.79
N ALA A 215 36.33 -1.83 22.25
CA ALA A 215 37.27 -0.74 22.41
C ALA A 215 36.64 0.30 23.35
N GLN A 216 37.10 0.23 24.59
CA GLN A 216 37.19 1.28 25.59
C GLN A 216 37.00 2.70 25.02
N GLU A 217 35.95 3.38 25.45
CA GLU A 217 35.91 4.84 25.50
C GLU A 217 35.32 5.26 26.84
N ASP A 218 36.22 5.35 27.82
CA ASP A 218 36.00 6.05 29.07
C ASP A 218 35.91 7.56 28.78
N SER A 219 34.76 8.19 29.01
CA SER A 219 34.73 9.51 29.65
C SER A 219 33.33 9.94 30.15
N LEU A 220 33.18 9.79 31.46
CA LEU A 220 32.76 10.83 32.42
C LEU A 220 31.27 11.25 32.51
N LYS A 221 30.64 10.62 33.52
CA LYS A 221 29.85 11.21 34.63
C LYS A 221 28.49 11.84 34.32
N PHE A 222 27.45 11.36 35.01
CA PHE A 222 26.93 12.06 36.19
C PHE A 222 26.12 11.11 37.09
N TYR A 223 26.44 11.15 38.39
CA TYR A 223 25.78 10.43 39.47
C TYR A 223 24.31 10.85 39.63
N LYS A 224 23.41 9.88 39.92
CA LYS A 224 22.42 10.05 41.00
C LYS A 224 21.75 8.74 41.47
N ALA A 225 22.09 8.39 42.71
CA ALA A 225 21.22 7.93 43.79
C ALA A 225 20.18 6.81 43.52
N ASN A 226 20.67 5.59 43.72
CA ASN A 226 20.08 4.49 44.48
C ASN A 226 18.87 4.81 45.40
N LYS A 227 17.74 4.09 45.24
CA LYS A 227 16.86 3.63 46.34
C LYS A 227 16.18 2.31 45.98
N GLY A 228 16.79 1.20 46.38
CA GLY A 228 16.12 -0.09 46.47
C GLY A 228 15.13 -0.12 47.64
N LYS A 229 13.94 -0.69 47.41
CA LYS A 229 13.06 -1.19 48.47
C LYS A 229 12.90 -2.70 48.28
N LYS A 230 13.37 -3.43 49.30
CA LYS A 230 13.29 -4.88 49.45
C LYS A 230 11.85 -5.37 49.49
N ALA A 231 11.57 -6.42 48.73
CA ALA A 231 10.42 -7.29 48.93
C ALA A 231 10.58 -8.09 50.23
N LYS A 232 9.52 -8.14 51.04
CA LYS A 232 9.33 -9.13 52.11
C LYS A 232 8.37 -10.18 51.58
N ALA A 233 8.86 -11.38 51.30
CA ALA A 233 8.03 -12.57 51.20
C ALA A 233 7.56 -12.95 52.62
N LYS A 234 6.25 -13.13 52.78
CA LYS A 234 5.63 -13.63 54.01
C LYS A 234 5.31 -15.11 53.80
N LYS A 235 5.60 -15.87 54.84
CA LYS A 235 5.35 -17.30 55.04
C LYS A 235 3.86 -17.62 54.93
#